data_AF-U9SLE7-F1
#
_entry.id   AF-U9SLE7-F1
#
_cell.length_a   1.000
_cell.length_b   1.000
_cell.length_c   1.000
_cell.angle_alpha   90.00
_cell.angle_beta   90.00
_cell.angle_gamma   90.00
#
_symmetry.space_group_name_H-M   'P 1'
#
loop_
_entity.id
_entity.type
_entity.pdbx_description
1 polymer ?
#
loop_
_entity_poly.entity_id
_entity_poly.type
_entity_poly.pdbx_seq_one_letter_code
_entity_poly.pdbx_strand_id
1 'polypeptide(L)'
;CKKAKKTCGKKESDKLKKIIEELSSETSRSLEVMEEGTESFFDLYNAIINTEGQVEIANQDVIKSYYNFGKALADRYEHYKENNPKRTAQTLVNEEVRKQLPVSALRKKKERALKIYKLFSEIDEHMIQRIKSFFALTISKLKQNDIDHIRYID
;
A
#
# COMPACT_ATOMS: atom_id res chain seq x y z
N CYS A 1 31.32 35.86 -8.44
CA CYS A 1 30.04 36.25 -7.82
C CYS A 1 28.99 35.15 -7.99
N LYS A 2 28.42 34.68 -6.85
CA LYS A 2 27.05 34.18 -6.56
C LYS A 2 26.23 33.57 -7.74
N LYS A 3 25.57 32.40 -7.63
CA LYS A 3 24.69 31.94 -6.52
C LYS A 3 24.58 30.41 -6.48
N ALA A 4 24.52 29.91 -5.25
CA ALA A 4 24.09 28.55 -4.89
C ALA A 4 22.65 28.26 -5.32
N LYS A 5 22.38 27.01 -5.76
CA LYS A 5 21.02 26.50 -5.95
C LYS A 5 20.67 25.59 -4.77
N LYS A 6 20.09 26.20 -3.73
CA LYS A 6 19.48 25.55 -2.57
C LYS A 6 18.15 24.93 -3.02
N THR A 7 18.09 23.61 -3.18
CA THR A 7 16.85 22.86 -3.48
C THR A 7 16.26 22.11 -2.28
N CYS A 8 16.77 22.33 -1.07
CA CYS A 8 16.32 21.59 0.11
C CYS A 8 14.95 22.03 0.67
N GLY A 9 14.55 23.30 0.52
CA GLY A 9 13.37 23.86 1.24
C GLY A 9 11.98 23.60 0.63
N LYS A 10 11.86 23.04 -0.57
CA LYS A 10 10.56 22.95 -1.28
C LYS A 10 9.70 21.78 -0.80
N LYS A 11 10.30 20.64 -0.42
CA LYS A 11 9.57 19.39 -0.07
C LYS A 11 8.97 19.40 1.34
N GLU A 12 9.61 20.05 2.31
CA GLU A 12 9.07 20.16 3.69
C GLU A 12 7.83 21.06 3.73
N SER A 13 7.85 22.16 2.96
CA SER A 13 6.71 23.08 2.85
C SER A 13 5.46 22.38 2.29
N ASP A 14 5.62 21.43 1.36
CA ASP A 14 4.49 20.68 0.77
C ASP A 14 3.85 19.67 1.74
N LYS A 15 4.65 19.04 2.62
CA LYS A 15 4.11 18.14 3.66
C LYS A 15 3.31 18.90 4.70
N LEU A 16 3.85 20.03 5.17
CA LEU A 16 3.18 20.88 6.15
C LEU A 16 1.83 21.37 5.63
N LYS A 17 1.77 21.81 4.36
CA LYS A 17 0.51 22.24 3.73
C LYS A 17 -0.54 21.14 3.70
N LYS A 18 -0.15 19.90 3.35
CA LYS A 18 -1.07 18.76 3.36
C LYS A 18 -1.59 18.44 4.75
N ILE A 19 -0.72 18.50 5.77
CA ILE A 19 -1.14 18.32 7.15
C ILE A 19 -2.16 19.40 7.53
N ILE A 20 -1.90 20.66 7.21
CA ILE A 20 -2.86 21.76 7.48
C ILE A 20 -4.20 21.52 6.78
N GLU A 21 -4.19 21.09 5.53
CA GLU A 21 -5.39 20.76 4.75
C GLU A 21 -6.19 19.60 5.37
N GLU A 22 -5.51 18.52 5.76
CA GLU A 22 -6.10 17.36 6.44
C GLU A 22 -6.71 17.76 7.80
N LEU A 23 -5.98 18.55 8.61
CA LEU A 23 -6.45 19.01 9.92
C LEU A 23 -7.61 20.01 9.84
N SER A 24 -7.74 20.74 8.74
CA SER A 24 -8.84 21.69 8.52
C SER A 24 -10.11 21.01 7.99
N SER A 25 -10.04 19.71 7.67
CA SER A 25 -11.16 18.94 7.15
C SER A 25 -11.88 18.22 8.29
N GLU A 26 -13.16 18.51 8.52
CA GLU A 26 -13.97 17.79 9.51
C GLU A 26 -14.06 16.30 9.14
N THR A 27 -13.63 15.43 10.06
CA THR A 27 -13.75 13.98 9.93
C THR A 27 -14.86 13.51 10.86
N SER A 28 -15.84 12.78 10.33
CA SER A 28 -17.02 12.29 11.06
C SER A 28 -16.74 11.16 12.06
N ARG A 29 -15.49 10.98 12.48
CA ARG A 29 -15.13 9.95 13.45
C ARG A 29 -15.60 10.48 14.80
N SER A 30 -16.62 9.84 15.36
CA SER A 30 -17.10 10.13 16.71
C SER A 30 -15.89 10.17 17.63
N LEU A 31 -15.65 11.32 18.26
CA LEU A 31 -14.75 11.42 19.39
C LEU A 31 -15.28 10.43 20.42
N GLU A 32 -14.65 9.27 20.53
CA GLU A 32 -14.72 8.51 21.76
C GLU A 32 -14.09 9.43 22.80
N VAL A 33 -14.96 10.09 23.55
CA VAL A 33 -14.58 10.85 24.74
C VAL A 33 -13.93 9.81 25.64
N MET A 34 -12.60 9.81 25.67
CA MET A 34 -11.87 9.08 26.69
C MET A 34 -12.44 9.54 28.03
N GLU A 35 -12.95 8.58 28.81
CA GLU A 35 -13.40 8.83 30.17
C GLU A 35 -12.23 9.50 30.92
N GLU A 36 -12.44 10.73 31.41
CA GLU A 36 -11.43 11.44 32.21
C GLU A 36 -11.20 10.65 33.51
N GLY A 37 -10.24 9.74 33.49
CA GLY A 37 -9.93 8.86 34.61
C GLY A 37 -8.49 8.37 34.58
N THR A 38 -7.59 9.09 35.26
CA THR A 38 -6.32 8.61 35.84
C THR A 38 -5.55 7.50 35.09
N GLU A 39 -5.41 7.58 33.76
CA GLU A 39 -4.56 6.63 33.04
C GLU A 39 -3.09 6.88 33.42
N SER A 40 -2.44 5.86 33.99
CA SER A 40 -1.03 5.96 34.34
C SER A 40 -0.17 6.06 33.07
N PHE A 41 1.07 6.55 33.18
CA PHE A 41 2.00 6.53 32.04
C PHE A 41 2.18 5.12 31.45
N PHE A 42 2.04 4.08 32.27
CA PHE A 42 2.08 2.70 31.82
C PHE A 42 0.87 2.36 30.94
N ASP A 43 -0.33 2.77 31.34
CA ASP A 43 -1.56 2.55 30.58
C ASP A 43 -1.51 3.30 29.23
N LEU A 44 -1.08 4.56 29.26
CA LEU A 44 -0.88 5.38 28.05
C LEU A 44 0.14 4.76 27.09
N TYR A 45 1.27 4.26 27.61
CA TYR A 45 2.29 3.59 26.79
C TYR A 45 1.74 2.30 26.17
N ASN A 46 1.02 1.48 26.94
CA ASN A 46 0.40 0.26 26.43
C ASN A 46 -0.68 0.55 25.38
N ALA A 47 -1.43 1.66 25.52
CA ALA A 47 -2.37 2.12 24.52
C ALA A 47 -1.68 2.45 23.19
N ILE A 48 -0.51 3.09 23.21
CA ILE A 48 0.31 3.34 22.02
C ILE A 48 0.71 2.01 21.37
N ILE A 49 1.31 1.09 22.15
CA ILE A 49 1.76 -0.21 21.61
C ILE A 49 0.62 -1.01 20.99
N ASN A 50 -0.54 -1.05 21.66
CA ASN A 50 -1.71 -1.75 21.14
C ASN A 50 -2.22 -1.10 19.84
N THR A 51 -2.35 0.22 19.81
CA THR A 51 -2.82 0.92 18.60
C THR A 51 -1.84 0.81 17.44
N GLU A 52 -0.52 0.87 17.68
CA GLU A 52 0.51 0.58 16.68
C GLU A 52 0.41 -0.87 16.16
N GLY A 53 0.14 -1.83 17.05
CA GLY A 53 -0.13 -3.22 16.68
C GLY A 53 -1.35 -3.36 15.76
N GLN A 54 -2.44 -2.61 16.02
CA GLN A 54 -3.61 -2.60 15.12
C GLN A 54 -3.28 -1.98 13.76
N VAL A 55 -2.42 -0.95 13.72
CA VAL A 55 -1.94 -0.37 12.45
C VAL A 55 -1.09 -1.38 11.67
N GLU A 56 -0.26 -2.17 12.34
CA GLU A 56 0.49 -3.27 11.72
C GLU A 56 -0.46 -4.28 11.06
N ILE A 57 -1.45 -4.79 11.81
CA ILE A 57 -2.45 -5.74 11.30
C ILE A 57 -3.20 -5.15 10.10
N ALA A 58 -3.72 -3.93 10.23
CA ALA A 58 -4.44 -3.26 9.15
C ALA A 58 -3.56 -3.06 7.90
N ASN A 59 -2.26 -2.78 8.09
CA ASN A 59 -1.33 -2.68 6.97
C ASN A 59 -1.10 -4.04 6.28
N GLN A 60 -0.96 -5.13 7.05
CA GLN A 60 -0.85 -6.48 6.50
C GLN A 60 -2.11 -6.85 5.69
N ASP A 61 -3.30 -6.52 6.18
CA ASP A 61 -4.58 -6.73 5.47
C ASP A 61 -4.66 -5.94 4.16
N VAL A 62 -4.16 -4.70 4.16
CA VAL A 62 -4.05 -3.89 2.93
C VAL A 62 -3.11 -4.55 1.92
N ILE A 63 -1.95 -5.03 2.36
CA ILE A 63 -0.99 -5.73 1.49
C ILE A 63 -1.61 -7.02 0.94
N LYS A 64 -2.29 -7.78 1.80
CA LYS A 64 -3.01 -9.00 1.42
C LYS A 64 -4.10 -8.73 0.38
N SER A 65 -4.84 -7.64 0.53
CA SER A 65 -5.86 -7.21 -0.43
C SER A 65 -5.25 -6.88 -1.80
N TYR A 66 -4.09 -6.19 -1.82
CA TYR A 66 -3.37 -5.96 -3.07
C TYR A 66 -2.84 -7.25 -3.69
N TYR A 67 -2.33 -8.17 -2.88
CA TYR A 67 -1.88 -9.49 -3.35
C TYR A 67 -3.04 -10.26 -4.00
N ASN A 68 -4.18 -10.39 -3.32
CA ASN A 68 -5.36 -11.10 -3.84
C ASN A 68 -5.89 -10.45 -5.12
N PHE A 69 -5.94 -9.12 -5.18
CA PHE A 69 -6.34 -8.42 -6.40
C PHE A 69 -5.34 -8.66 -7.55
N GLY A 70 -4.04 -8.67 -7.26
CA GLY A 70 -2.99 -8.97 -8.23
C GLY A 70 -3.07 -10.40 -8.76
N LYS A 71 -3.33 -11.37 -7.86
CA LYS A 71 -3.56 -12.78 -8.20
C LYS A 71 -4.76 -12.94 -9.13
N ALA A 72 -5.91 -12.36 -8.77
CA ALA A 72 -7.11 -12.41 -9.62
C ALA A 72 -6.88 -11.80 -11.01
N LEU A 73 -6.10 -10.72 -11.12
CA LEU A 73 -5.71 -10.13 -12.40
C LEU A 73 -4.83 -11.06 -13.24
N ALA A 74 -3.89 -11.77 -12.60
CA ALA A 74 -2.99 -12.71 -13.25
C ALA A 74 -3.75 -13.97 -13.72
N ASP A 75 -4.59 -14.54 -12.85
CA ASP A 75 -5.43 -15.70 -13.16
C ASP A 75 -6.36 -15.39 -14.35
N ARG A 76 -6.99 -14.20 -14.34
CA ARG A 76 -7.86 -13.79 -15.44
C ARG A 76 -7.10 -13.55 -16.74
N TYR A 77 -5.87 -13.05 -16.66
CA TYR A 77 -5.00 -12.90 -17.82
C TYR A 77 -4.62 -14.25 -18.43
N GLU A 78 -4.23 -15.23 -17.60
CA GLU A 78 -3.89 -16.57 -18.08
C GLU A 78 -5.12 -17.26 -18.69
N HIS A 79 -6.31 -17.14 -18.08
CA HIS A 79 -7.56 -17.64 -18.66
C HIS A 79 -7.83 -17.09 -20.07
N TYR A 80 -7.74 -15.76 -20.27
CA TYR A 80 -7.94 -15.21 -21.60
C TYR A 80 -6.83 -15.60 -22.59
N LYS A 81 -5.60 -15.76 -22.11
CA LYS A 81 -4.44 -16.12 -22.92
C LYS A 81 -4.50 -17.55 -23.48
N GLU A 82 -5.29 -18.44 -22.89
CA GLU A 82 -5.56 -19.78 -23.43
C GLU A 82 -6.10 -19.73 -24.86
N ASN A 83 -6.94 -18.75 -25.18
CA ASN A 83 -7.65 -18.65 -26.47
C ASN A 83 -7.32 -17.37 -27.26
N ASN A 84 -6.41 -16.52 -26.75
CA ASN A 84 -6.16 -15.21 -27.33
C ASN A 84 -4.67 -14.84 -27.33
N PRO A 85 -4.19 -14.07 -28.33
CA PRO A 85 -2.86 -13.48 -28.27
C PRO A 85 -2.68 -12.60 -27.03
N LYS A 86 -1.44 -12.50 -26.53
CA LYS A 86 -1.09 -11.74 -25.30
C LYS A 86 -1.72 -10.33 -25.24
N ARG A 87 -1.71 -9.60 -26.36
CA ARG A 87 -2.29 -8.24 -26.44
C ARG A 87 -3.82 -8.24 -26.25
N THR A 88 -4.50 -9.21 -26.85
CA THR A 88 -5.96 -9.37 -26.75
C THR A 88 -6.34 -9.79 -25.33
N ALA A 89 -5.66 -10.79 -24.76
CA ALA A 89 -5.89 -11.20 -23.37
C ALA A 89 -5.73 -10.04 -22.39
N GLN A 90 -4.69 -9.22 -22.55
CA GLN A 90 -4.49 -8.03 -21.71
C GLN A 90 -5.62 -7.00 -21.86
N THR A 91 -6.14 -6.82 -23.07
CA THR A 91 -7.26 -5.92 -23.37
C THR A 91 -8.53 -6.40 -22.69
N LEU A 92 -8.84 -7.69 -22.79
CA LEU A 92 -10.01 -8.31 -22.14
C LEU A 92 -9.99 -8.14 -20.61
N VAL A 93 -8.85 -8.40 -19.96
CA VAL A 93 -8.71 -8.11 -18.51
C VAL A 93 -8.95 -6.63 -18.21
N ASN A 94 -8.41 -5.72 -19.02
CA ASN A 94 -8.60 -4.28 -18.78
C ASN A 94 -10.06 -3.84 -18.94
N GLU A 95 -10.78 -4.39 -19.93
CA GLU A 95 -12.19 -4.10 -20.14
C GLU A 95 -13.05 -4.61 -19.00
N GLU A 96 -12.82 -5.85 -18.56
CA GLU A 96 -13.54 -6.45 -17.43
C GLU A 96 -13.37 -5.64 -16.15
N VAL A 97 -12.14 -5.25 -15.83
CA VAL A 97 -11.85 -4.43 -14.65
C VAL A 97 -12.49 -3.04 -14.76
N ARG A 98 -12.50 -2.42 -15.95
CA ARG A 98 -13.14 -1.11 -16.18
C ARG A 98 -14.66 -1.17 -16.06
N LYS A 99 -15.29 -2.31 -16.38
CA LYS A 99 -16.74 -2.49 -16.20
C LYS A 99 -17.13 -2.52 -14.72
N GLN A 100 -16.22 -2.97 -13.85
CA GLN A 100 -16.49 -3.18 -12.43
C GLN A 100 -15.98 -2.05 -11.52
N LEU A 101 -15.03 -1.22 -11.98
CA LEU A 101 -14.31 -0.28 -11.13
C LEU A 101 -14.22 1.14 -11.74
N PRO A 102 -14.26 2.19 -10.89
CA PRO A 102 -14.09 3.56 -11.33
C PRO A 102 -12.67 3.83 -11.87
N VAL A 103 -12.59 4.56 -12.99
CA VAL A 103 -11.36 4.70 -13.79
C VAL A 103 -10.27 5.53 -13.11
N SER A 104 -10.64 6.49 -12.26
CA SER A 104 -9.75 7.56 -11.76
C SER A 104 -8.56 7.07 -10.92
N ALA A 105 -8.68 5.94 -10.22
CA ALA A 105 -7.61 5.37 -9.37
C ALA A 105 -7.13 3.98 -9.82
N LEU A 106 -7.70 3.44 -10.90
CA LEU A 106 -7.56 2.02 -11.23
C LEU A 106 -6.15 1.65 -11.68
N ARG A 107 -5.51 2.49 -12.51
CA ARG A 107 -4.17 2.19 -13.08
C ARG A 107 -3.12 1.99 -11.99
N LYS A 108 -3.05 2.91 -11.02
CA LYS A 108 -2.03 2.86 -9.95
C LYS A 108 -2.29 1.70 -8.98
N LYS A 109 -3.55 1.44 -8.64
CA LYS A 109 -3.91 0.29 -7.78
C LYS A 109 -3.60 -1.04 -8.48
N LYS A 110 -3.91 -1.15 -9.77
CA LYS A 110 -3.60 -2.33 -10.59
C LYS A 110 -2.09 -2.60 -10.66
N GLU A 111 -1.30 -1.58 -10.98
CA GLU A 111 0.16 -1.72 -11.05
C GLU A 111 0.74 -2.14 -9.70
N ARG A 112 0.28 -1.52 -8.61
CA ARG A 112 0.67 -1.89 -7.25
C ARG A 112 0.32 -3.35 -6.93
N ALA A 113 -0.91 -3.76 -7.25
CA ALA A 113 -1.39 -5.12 -7.02
C ALA A 113 -0.53 -6.16 -7.75
N LEU A 114 -0.26 -5.95 -9.04
CA LEU A 114 0.57 -6.85 -9.83
C LEU A 114 2.01 -6.97 -9.30
N LYS A 115 2.60 -5.86 -8.82
CA LYS A 115 3.93 -5.88 -8.21
C LYS A 115 3.96 -6.63 -6.88
N ILE A 116 2.97 -6.40 -6.02
CA ILE A 116 2.84 -7.09 -4.73
C ILE A 116 2.61 -8.59 -4.96
N TYR A 117 1.69 -8.93 -5.87
CA TYR A 117 1.44 -10.32 -6.24
C TYR A 117 2.72 -11.00 -6.73
N LYS A 118 3.42 -10.41 -7.71
CA LYS A 118 4.67 -10.96 -8.24
C LYS A 118 5.69 -11.25 -7.12
N LEU A 119 5.92 -10.28 -6.22
CA LEU A 119 6.88 -10.43 -5.13
C LEU A 119 6.54 -11.61 -4.22
N PHE A 120 5.32 -11.66 -3.69
CA PHE A 120 4.93 -12.69 -2.72
C PHE A 120 4.59 -14.04 -3.37
N SER A 121 4.32 -14.09 -4.68
CA SER A 121 4.25 -15.35 -5.42
C SER A 121 5.62 -15.99 -5.64
N GLU A 122 6.69 -15.21 -5.58
CA GLU A 122 8.08 -15.66 -5.79
C GLU A 122 8.80 -16.05 -4.50
N ILE A 123 8.41 -15.46 -3.37
CA ILE A 123 8.97 -15.77 -2.04
C ILE A 123 8.01 -16.73 -1.36
N ASP A 124 6.95 -16.20 -0.74
CA ASP A 124 5.74 -16.91 -0.33
C ASP A 124 4.69 -15.90 0.17
N GLU A 125 3.41 -16.25 0.06
CA GLU A 125 2.26 -15.48 0.52
C GLU A 125 2.26 -15.29 2.05
N HIS A 126 2.75 -16.27 2.81
CA HIS A 126 2.79 -16.18 4.28
C HIS A 126 3.75 -15.09 4.78
N MET A 127 4.73 -14.69 3.96
CA MET A 127 5.68 -13.63 4.33
C MET A 127 5.01 -12.26 4.50
N ILE A 128 3.80 -12.06 3.98
CA ILE A 128 3.01 -10.85 4.21
C ILE A 128 2.78 -10.61 5.71
N GLN A 129 2.59 -11.68 6.49
CA GLN A 129 2.36 -11.59 7.94
C GLN A 129 3.60 -11.16 8.74
N ARG A 130 4.79 -11.16 8.13
CA ARG A 130 6.03 -10.72 8.79
C ARG A 130 6.29 -9.22 8.63
N ILE A 131 5.46 -8.51 7.87
CA ILE A 131 5.65 -7.09 7.57
C ILE A 131 5.12 -6.24 8.70
N LYS A 132 6.02 -5.51 9.37
CA LYS A 132 5.66 -4.65 10.50
C LYS A 132 5.47 -3.19 10.11
N SER A 133 6.46 -2.63 9.41
CA SER A 133 6.58 -1.18 9.21
C SER A 133 6.49 -0.72 7.76
N PHE A 134 6.43 -1.65 6.79
CA PHE A 134 6.43 -1.32 5.37
C PHE A 134 5.02 -1.34 4.78
N PHE A 135 4.59 -0.23 4.19
CA PHE A 135 3.31 -0.15 3.49
C PHE A 135 3.38 -0.71 2.07
N ALA A 136 2.23 -1.15 1.56
CA ALA A 136 2.04 -1.60 0.18
C ALA A 136 2.64 -0.64 -0.88
N LEU A 137 2.51 0.67 -0.66
CA LEU A 137 3.10 1.69 -1.55
C LEU A 137 4.63 1.60 -1.60
N THR A 138 5.28 1.38 -0.46
CA THR A 138 6.74 1.28 -0.37
C THR A 138 7.23 -0.01 -1.01
N ILE A 139 6.59 -1.13 -0.71
CA ILE A 139 6.90 -2.45 -1.30
C ILE A 139 6.79 -2.41 -2.83
N SER A 140 5.74 -1.75 -3.37
CA SER A 140 5.54 -1.64 -4.82
C SER A 140 6.56 -0.77 -5.57
N LYS A 141 7.49 -0.13 -4.85
CA LYS A 141 8.59 0.64 -5.44
C LYS A 141 9.91 -0.12 -5.46
N LEU A 142 9.98 -1.32 -4.88
CA LEU A 142 11.15 -2.19 -4.96
C LEU A 142 11.47 -2.49 -6.42
N LYS A 143 12.77 -2.49 -6.76
CA LYS A 143 13.27 -2.86 -8.08
C LYS A 143 13.54 -4.35 -8.13
N GLN A 144 13.68 -4.91 -9.33
CA GLN A 144 13.96 -6.34 -9.50
C GLN A 144 15.21 -6.78 -8.73
N ASN A 145 16.29 -6.00 -8.76
CA ASN A 145 17.51 -6.29 -8.00
C ASN A 145 17.23 -6.38 -6.48
N ASP A 146 16.38 -5.50 -5.93
CA ASP A 146 16.02 -5.53 -4.51
C ASP A 146 15.24 -6.82 -4.17
N ILE A 147 14.34 -7.22 -5.08
CA ILE A 147 13.54 -8.46 -4.95
C ILE A 147 14.45 -9.69 -4.97
N ASP A 148 15.42 -9.73 -5.88
CA ASP A 148 16.34 -10.85 -6.00
C ASP A 148 17.15 -11.06 -4.69
N HIS A 149 17.52 -9.97 -4.00
CA HIS A 149 18.21 -10.08 -2.69
C HIS A 149 17.33 -10.68 -1.59
N ILE A 150 16.02 -10.39 -1.61
CA ILE A 150 15.08 -10.90 -0.60
C ILE A 150 14.91 -12.41 -0.74
N ARG A 151 14.97 -12.95 -1.96
CA ARG A 151 14.84 -14.39 -2.22
C ARG A 151 15.96 -15.25 -1.60
N TYR A 152 17.11 -14.66 -1.27
CA TYR A 152 18.23 -15.38 -0.65
C TYR A 152 18.21 -15.36 0.88
N ILE A 153 17.15 -14.81 1.49
CA ILE A 153 17.00 -14.72 2.95
C ILE A 153 16.19 -15.93 3.50
N ASP A 154 15.54 -16.70 2.63
CA ASP A 154 14.94 -18.02 2.93
C ASP A 154 15.86 -19.16 2.47
#